data_AF-A0A7C2WVK6-F1
#
_entry.id   AF-A0A7C2WVK6-F1
#
_cell.length_a   1.000
_cell.length_b   1.000
_cell.length_c   1.000
_cell.angle_alpha   90.00
_cell.angle_beta   90.00
_cell.angle_gamma   90.00
#
_symmetry.space_group_name_H-M   'P 1'
#
loop_
_entity.id
_entity.type
_entity.pdbx_description
1 polymer ?
#
loop_
_entity_poly.entity_id
_entity_poly.type
_entity_poly.pdbx_seq_one_letter_code
_entity_poly.pdbx_strand_id
1 'polypeptide(L)' 'MVGTASLFSQLLAQIPRNDFAKLVAQHNAERHAKGFTCWAQFTAMLFCQLARADSLREIC' A
#
# COMPACT_ATOMS: atom_id res chain seq x y z
N MET A 1 -21.61 -6.58 -13.10
CA MET A 1 -20.47 -7.29 -13.71
C MET A 1 -19.32 -7.22 -12.73
N VAL A 2 -18.94 -8.34 -12.09
CA VAL A 2 -17.72 -8.38 -11.29
C VAL A 2 -16.57 -8.43 -12.30
N GLY A 3 -15.93 -7.29 -12.56
CA GLY A 3 -14.72 -7.26 -13.37
C GLY A 3 -13.66 -8.11 -12.69
N THR A 4 -12.93 -8.91 -13.46
CA THR A 4 -11.88 -9.81 -12.97
C THR A 4 -10.75 -9.00 -12.33
N ALA A 5 -10.91 -8.62 -11.06
CA ALA A 5 -9.88 -7.93 -10.29
C ALA A 5 -8.86 -8.96 -9.82
N SER A 6 -7.57 -8.64 -9.92
CA SER A 6 -6.50 -9.49 -9.38
C SER A 6 -6.70 -9.71 -7.87
N LEU A 7 -6.20 -10.82 -7.33
CA LEU A 7 -6.21 -11.07 -5.88
C LEU A 7 -5.61 -9.88 -5.10
N PHE A 8 -4.55 -9.29 -5.63
CA PHE A 8 -3.96 -8.06 -5.08
C PHE A 8 -4.97 -6.91 -4.98
N SER A 9 -5.72 -6.64 -6.05
CA SER A 9 -6.74 -5.57 -6.04
C SER A 9 -7.88 -5.87 -5.07
N GLN A 10 -8.26 -7.15 -4.92
CA GLN A 10 -9.29 -7.56 -3.97
C GLN A 10 -8.84 -7.37 -2.52
N LEU A 11 -7.58 -7.71 -2.21
CA LEU A 11 -6.96 -7.51 -0.90
C LEU A 11 -6.78 -6.02 -0.59
N LEU A 12 -6.26 -5.24 -1.53
CA LEU A 12 -6.07 -3.80 -1.37
C LEU A 12 -7.41 -3.07 -1.11
N ALA A 13 -8.50 -3.55 -1.73
CA ALA A 13 -9.84 -3.00 -1.53
C ALA A 13 -10.39 -3.22 -0.10
N GLN A 14 -9.85 -4.17 0.67
CA GLN A 14 -10.23 -4.36 2.08
C GLN A 14 -9.70 -3.24 2.98
N ILE A 15 -8.74 -2.43 2.51
CA ILE A 15 -8.13 -1.39 3.30
C ILE A 15 -8.84 -0.05 3.04
N PRO A 16 -9.56 0.50 4.03
CA PRO A 16 -10.28 1.76 3.86
C PRO A 16 -9.29 2.92 3.70
N ARG A 17 -9.18 3.45 2.48
CA ARG A 17 -8.19 4.49 2.12
C ARG A 17 -8.31 5.76 2.98
N ASN A 18 -9.54 6.14 3.32
CA ASN A 18 -9.79 7.34 4.12
C ASN A 18 -9.30 7.18 5.56
N ASP A 19 -9.54 6.03 6.18
CA ASP A 19 -9.12 5.80 7.56
C ASP A 19 -7.60 5.61 7.64
N PHE A 20 -7.00 4.95 6.63
CA PHE A 20 -5.55 4.93 6.48
C PHE A 20 -4.96 6.35 6.40
N ALA A 21 -5.54 7.23 5.56
CA ALA A 21 -5.09 8.61 5.43
C ALA A 21 -5.24 9.42 6.74
N LYS A 22 -6.34 9.21 7.48
CA LYS A 22 -6.52 9.83 8.80
C LYS A 22 -5.42 9.40 9.77
N LEU A 23 -5.06 8.11 9.79
CA LEU A 23 -3.98 7.60 10.65
C LEU A 23 -2.62 8.20 10.25
N VAL A 24 -2.32 8.26 8.96
CA VAL A 24 -1.10 8.91 8.45
C VAL A 24 -1.01 10.36 8.91
N ALA A 25 -2.11 11.11 8.81
CA ALA A 25 -2.17 12.50 9.26
C ALA A 25 -2.05 12.63 10.78
N GLN A 26 -2.78 11.82 11.54
CA GLN A 26 -2.77 11.80 13.00
C GLN A 26 -1.37 11.56 13.56
N HIS A 27 -0.61 10.68 12.94
CA HIS A 27 0.75 10.34 13.36
C HIS A 27 1.85 11.15 12.66
N ASN A 28 1.48 12.08 11.75
CA ASN A 28 2.41 12.84 10.92
C ASN A 28 3.46 11.93 10.22
N ALA A 29 3.01 10.76 9.75
CA ALA A 29 3.90 9.69 9.27
C ALA A 29 4.63 10.04 7.97
N GLU A 30 4.13 11.04 7.23
CA GLU A 30 4.73 11.51 5.97
C GLU A 30 5.61 12.76 6.13
N ARG A 31 5.90 13.23 7.35
CA ARG A 31 6.66 14.48 7.61
C ARG A 31 7.98 14.59 6.84
N HIS A 32 8.65 13.47 6.60
CA HIS A 32 9.94 13.41 5.89
C HIS A 32 9.87 12.50 4.65
N ALA A 33 8.68 12.18 4.17
CA ALA A 33 8.50 11.39 2.97
C ALA A 33 9.07 12.14 1.76
N LYS A 34 9.98 11.52 1.02
CA LYS A 34 10.62 12.09 -0.19
C LYS A 34 9.94 11.56 -1.46
N GLY A 35 8.66 11.85 -1.62
CA GLY A 35 7.86 11.40 -2.78
C GLY A 35 7.37 9.94 -2.69
N PHE A 36 7.84 9.16 -1.72
CA PHE A 36 7.31 7.83 -1.43
C PHE A 36 6.33 7.91 -0.25
N THR A 37 5.04 7.90 -0.58
CA THR A 37 3.94 8.03 0.40
C THR A 37 3.79 6.77 1.23
N CYS A 38 3.23 6.88 2.44
CA CYS A 38 2.88 5.73 3.28
C CYS A 38 1.92 4.78 2.55
N TRP A 39 1.03 5.32 1.71
CA TRP A 39 0.17 4.48 0.88
C TRP A 39 0.94 3.71 -0.19
N ALA A 40 1.86 4.38 -0.90
CA ALA A 40 2.69 3.72 -1.90
C ALA A 40 3.55 2.63 -1.26
N GLN A 41 4.15 2.92 -0.09
CA GLN A 41 4.90 1.95 0.69
C GLN A 41 4.04 0.75 1.09
N PHE A 42 2.86 0.98 1.65
CA PHE A 42 1.93 -0.09 2.03
C PHE A 42 1.54 -0.97 0.83
N THR A 43 1.16 -0.34 -0.28
CA THR A 43 0.75 -1.01 -1.52
C THR A 43 1.88 -1.86 -2.09
N ALA A 44 3.12 -1.34 -2.09
CA ALA A 44 4.29 -2.05 -2.55
C ALA A 44 4.64 -3.24 -1.63
N MET A 45 4.61 -3.07 -0.31
CA MET A 45 4.86 -4.17 0.63
C MET A 45 3.80 -5.28 0.54
N LEU A 46 2.53 -4.92 0.35
CA LEU A 46 1.47 -5.90 0.11
C LEU A 46 1.72 -6.69 -1.18
N PHE A 47 2.22 -6.03 -2.23
CA PHE A 47 2.61 -6.70 -3.45
C PHE A 47 3.82 -7.63 -3.23
N CYS A 48 4.86 -7.19 -2.51
CA CYS A 48 6.03 -8.02 -2.17
C CYS A 48 5.60 -9.33 -1.51
N GLN A 49 4.67 -9.27 -0.55
CA GLN A 49 4.18 -10.44 0.16
C GLN A 49 3.53 -11.47 -0.77
N LEU A 50 2.83 -11.02 -1.81
CA LEU A 50 2.20 -11.91 -2.80
C LEU A 50 3.21 -12.41 -3.84
N ALA A 51 4.17 -11.56 -4.22
CA ALA A 51 5.22 -11.88 -5.19
C ALA A 51 6.35 -12.74 -4.60
N ARG A 52 6.34 -12.96 -3.27
CA ARG A 52 7.45 -13.57 -2.51
C ARG A 52 8.78 -12.84 -2.71
N ALA A 53 8.70 -11.51 -2.81
CA ALA A 53 9.87 -10.64 -2.80
C ALA A 53 10.26 -10.32 -1.35
N ASP A 54 11.55 -10.41 -1.04
CA ASP A 54 12.02 -10.24 0.34
C ASP A 54 12.17 -8.76 0.73
N SER A 55 12.18 -7.85 -0.24
CA SER A 55 12.26 -6.41 0.03
C SER A 55 11.66 -5.54 -1.08
N LEU A 56 11.37 -4.28 -0.73
CA LEU A 56 10.98 -3.26 -1.70
C LEU A 56 12.06 -3.02 -2.78
N ARG A 57 13.34 -3.29 -2.48
CA ARG A 57 14.45 -3.10 -3.42
C ARG A 57 14.40 -4.05 -4.62
N GLU A 58 13.66 -5.15 -4.51
CA GLU A 58 13.49 -6.09 -5.64
C GLU A 58 12.48 -5.60 -6.67
N ILE A 59 11.69 -4.57 -6.35
CA ILE A 59 10.54 -4.13 -7.15
C ILE A 59 10.56 -2.62 -7.44
N CYS A 60 11.19 -1.82 -6.58
CA CYS A 60 11.30 -0.36 -6.71
C CYS A 60 12.64 0.09 -7.29
#